data_AF-A0AAU3KLZ0-F1
#
_entry.id   AF-A0AAU3KLZ0-F1
#
_cell.length_a   1.000
_cell.length_b   1.000
_cell.length_c   1.000
_cell.angle_alpha   90.00
_cell.angle_beta   90.00
_cell.angle_gamma   90.00
#
_symmetry.space_group_name_H-M   'P 1'
#
loop_
_entity.id
_entity.type
_entity.pdbx_description
1 polymer ?
#
loop_
_entity_poly.entity_id
_entity_poly.type
_entity_poly.pdbx_seq_one_letter_code
_entity_poly.pdbx_strand_id
1 'polypeptide(L)'
;MFDSYDSADDPELAQARVFLSELEKHAVTLARRLQTAGTLDMRQSINADLAVVRRCVDRIQRRFPGIAVPRIAGAPPAGPPP
;
A
#
# COMPACT_ATOMS: atom_id res chain seq x y z
N MET A 1 -9.70 27.60 27.74
CA MET A 1 -9.67 28.12 26.35
C MET A 1 -9.29 26.95 25.47
N PHE A 2 -10.27 26.24 24.92
CA PHE A 2 -10.06 25.16 23.95
C PHE A 2 -10.41 25.76 22.61
N ASP A 3 -9.41 26.34 21.96
CA ASP A 3 -9.61 26.93 20.65
C ASP A 3 -8.52 26.40 19.73
N SER A 4 -8.98 25.75 18.66
CA SER A 4 -8.23 25.50 17.43
C SER A 4 -7.09 24.47 17.48
N TYR A 5 -7.43 23.17 17.53
CA TYR A 5 -6.76 22.23 16.60
C TYR A 5 -7.42 22.40 15.23
N ASP A 6 -7.18 23.57 14.65
CA ASP A 6 -7.45 23.85 13.25
C ASP A 6 -6.57 22.90 12.42
N SER A 7 -7.22 22.00 11.69
CA SER A 7 -6.84 21.57 10.34
C SER A 7 -5.37 21.22 10.06
N ALA A 8 -4.63 20.70 11.04
CA ALA A 8 -3.31 20.15 10.81
C ALA A 8 -3.48 18.78 10.14
N ASP A 9 -3.24 18.73 8.83
CA ASP A 9 -2.95 17.54 8.04
C ASP A 9 -2.39 16.44 8.96
N ASP A 10 -3.17 15.37 9.20
CA ASP A 10 -2.83 14.34 10.18
C ASP A 10 -1.39 13.88 9.89
N PRO A 11 -0.37 14.20 10.72
CA PRO A 11 1.01 13.93 10.36
C PRO A 11 1.25 12.43 10.18
N GLU A 12 0.46 11.61 10.88
CA GLU A 12 0.41 10.16 10.72
C GLU A 12 -0.13 9.77 9.33
N LEU A 13 -1.12 10.50 8.80
CA LEU A 13 -1.67 10.30 7.45
C LEU A 13 -0.70 10.79 6.36
N ALA A 14 -0.08 11.96 6.54
CA ALA A 14 0.96 12.46 5.64
C ALA A 14 2.13 11.47 5.54
N GLN A 15 2.59 10.96 6.68
CA GLN A 15 3.63 9.94 6.77
C GLN A 15 3.19 8.62 6.14
N ALA A 16 1.95 8.17 6.37
CA ALA A 16 1.41 6.96 5.76
C ALA A 16 1.34 7.08 4.22
N ARG A 17 0.98 8.24 3.67
CA ARG A 17 0.97 8.50 2.21
C ARG A 17 2.38 8.50 1.61
N VAL A 18 3.34 9.13 2.28
CA VAL A 18 4.75 9.09 1.86
C VAL A 18 5.27 7.66 1.90
N PHE A 19 5.02 6.94 2.99
CA PHE A 19 5.44 5.55 3.15
C PHE A 19 4.80 4.64 2.09
N LEU A 20 3.53 4.85 1.75
CA LEU A 20 2.85 4.14 0.68
C LEU A 20 3.49 4.43 -0.69
N SER A 21 3.84 5.69 -0.96
CA SER A 21 4.51 6.07 -2.21
C SER A 21 5.90 5.43 -2.33
N GLU A 22 6.64 5.32 -1.22
CA GLU A 22 7.93 4.63 -1.17
C GLU A 22 7.76 3.11 -1.35
N LEU A 23 6.74 2.51 -0.74
CA LEU A 23 6.37 1.11 -0.95
C LEU A 23 6.04 0.80 -2.41
N GLU A 24 5.30 1.70 -3.09
CA GLU A 24 5.00 1.56 -4.52
C GLU A 24 6.26 1.63 -5.38
N LYS A 25 7.16 2.60 -5.14
CA LYS A 25 8.46 2.67 -5.83
C LYS A 25 9.29 1.42 -5.60
N HIS A 26 9.27 0.88 -4.38
CA HIS A 26 9.96 -0.35 -4.04
C HIS A 26 9.34 -1.54 -4.80
N ALA A 27 8.01 -1.64 -4.85
CA ALA A 27 7.30 -2.68 -5.61
C ALA A 27 7.61 -2.61 -7.12
N VAL A 28 7.65 -1.42 -7.72
CA VAL A 28 8.05 -1.23 -9.12
C VAL A 28 9.50 -1.66 -9.35
N THR A 29 10.40 -1.31 -8.44
CA THR A 29 11.81 -1.72 -8.49
C THR A 29 11.96 -3.23 -8.38
N LEU A 30 11.23 -3.86 -7.45
CA LEU A 30 11.17 -5.30 -7.28
C LEU A 30 10.59 -5.99 -8.52
N ALA A 31 9.51 -5.47 -9.11
CA ALA A 31 8.92 -6.00 -10.33
C ALA A 31 9.89 -5.93 -11.52
N ARG A 32 10.63 -4.81 -11.66
CA ARG A 32 11.68 -4.69 -12.67
C ARG A 32 12.82 -5.69 -12.42
N ARG A 33 13.24 -5.85 -11.15
CA ARG A 33 14.24 -6.88 -10.78
C ARG A 33 13.74 -8.28 -11.09
N LEU A 34 12.45 -8.57 -10.90
CA LEU A 34 11.85 -9.86 -11.20
C LEU A 34 11.94 -10.19 -12.69
N GLN A 35 11.72 -9.20 -13.56
CA GLN A 35 11.85 -9.37 -15.02
C GLN A 35 13.29 -9.71 -15.42
N THR A 36 14.28 -9.16 -14.72
CA THR A 36 15.71 -9.45 -14.94
C THR A 36 16.23 -10.65 -14.15
N ALA A 37 15.42 -11.22 -13.25
CA ALA A 37 15.87 -12.28 -12.35
C ALA A 37 16.01 -13.61 -13.12
N GLY A 38 17.26 -14.05 -13.25
CA GLY A 38 17.61 -15.29 -13.94
C GLY A 38 17.41 -16.57 -13.10
N THR A 39 17.33 -16.47 -11.77
CA THR A 39 17.25 -17.62 -10.87
C THR A 39 15.93 -17.70 -10.10
N LEU A 40 15.49 -18.92 -9.82
CA LEU A 40 14.27 -19.20 -9.03
C LEU A 40 14.36 -18.63 -7.61
N ASP A 41 15.54 -18.69 -6.99
CA ASP A 41 15.79 -18.17 -5.64
C ASP A 41 15.61 -16.63 -5.58
N MET A 42 16.19 -15.92 -6.55
CA MET A 42 16.04 -14.47 -6.65
C MET A 42 14.57 -14.07 -6.89
N ARG A 43 13.83 -14.85 -7.70
CA ARG A 43 12.39 -14.64 -7.89
C ARG A 43 11.58 -14.90 -6.62
N GLN A 44 11.92 -15.92 -5.84
CA GLN A 44 11.25 -16.22 -4.58
C GLN A 44 11.49 -15.13 -3.53
N SER A 45 12.75 -14.66 -3.41
CA SER A 45 13.11 -13.55 -2.53
C SER A 45 12.34 -12.27 -2.89
N ILE A 46 12.27 -11.91 -4.18
CA ILE A 46 11.49 -10.77 -4.67
C ILE A 46 9.98 -10.94 -4.40
N ASN A 47 9.43 -12.14 -4.53
CA ASN A 47 8.03 -12.41 -4.21
C ASN A 47 7.74 -12.30 -2.70
N ALA A 48 8.68 -12.72 -1.85
CA ALA A 48 8.56 -12.55 -0.40
C ALA A 48 8.53 -11.06 -0.03
N ASP A 49 9.40 -10.25 -0.62
CA ASP A 49 9.41 -8.80 -0.42
C ASP A 49 8.09 -8.16 -0.88
N LEU A 50 7.56 -8.54 -2.04
CA LEU A 50 6.25 -8.08 -2.51
C LEU A 50 5.10 -8.47 -1.57
N ALA A 51 5.16 -9.66 -0.95
CA ALA A 51 4.16 -10.09 0.03
C ALA A 51 4.20 -9.22 1.31
N VAL A 52 5.40 -8.82 1.76
CA VAL A 52 5.56 -7.89 2.88
C VAL A 52 5.00 -6.51 2.53
N VAL A 53 5.32 -5.99 1.35
CA VAL A 53 4.78 -4.71 0.85
C VAL A 53 3.25 -4.71 0.84
N ARG A 54 2.63 -5.77 0.31
CA ARG A 54 1.15 -5.92 0.31
C ARG A 54 0.58 -5.91 1.73
N ARG A 55 1.20 -6.62 2.66
CA ARG A 55 0.76 -6.66 4.07
C ARG A 55 0.88 -5.28 4.74
N CYS A 56 1.91 -4.51 4.42
CA CYS A 56 2.06 -3.14 4.92
C CYS A 56 0.96 -2.22 4.38
N VAL A 57 0.64 -2.31 3.08
CA VAL A 57 -0.47 -1.56 2.48
C VAL A 57 -1.80 -1.92 3.16
N ASP A 58 -2.10 -3.21 3.33
CA ASP A 58 -3.30 -3.69 4.03
C ASP A 58 -3.40 -3.13 5.45
N ARG A 59 -2.27 -3.12 6.18
CA ARG A 59 -2.22 -2.57 7.55
C ARG A 59 -2.48 -1.06 7.56
N ILE A 60 -1.93 -0.32 6.61
CA ILE A 60 -2.12 1.13 6.49
C ILE A 60 -3.56 1.45 6.10
N GLN A 61 -4.14 0.71 5.13
CA GLN A 61 -5.54 0.87 4.72
C GLN A 61 -6.51 0.53 5.87
N ARG A 62 -6.20 -0.49 6.68
CA ARG A 62 -6.99 -0.84 7.87
C ARG A 62 -6.90 0.24 8.95
N ARG A 63 -5.72 0.87 9.12
CA ARG A 63 -5.50 1.91 10.12
C ARG A 63 -6.05 3.27 9.69
N PHE A 64 -6.02 3.55 8.40
CA PHE A 64 -6.52 4.76 7.78
C PHE A 64 -7.49 4.42 6.66
N PRO A 65 -8.77 4.15 6.98
CA PRO A 65 -9.78 3.84 5.96
C PRO A 65 -10.05 5.00 4.97
N GLY A 66 -9.43 6.18 5.14
CA GLY A 66 -9.48 7.32 4.23
C GLY A 66 -8.29 7.45 3.26
N ILE A 67 -7.20 6.70 3.43
CA ILE A 67 -6.06 6.65 2.46
C ILE A 67 -6.41 5.62 1.39
N ALA A 68 -7.61 5.74 0.82
CA ALA A 68 -8.00 4.91 -0.31
C ALA A 68 -7.08 5.26 -1.48
N VAL A 69 -5.96 4.52 -1.58
CA VAL A 69 -5.35 4.21 -2.87
C VAL A 69 -6.52 3.84 -3.75
N PRO A 70 -6.78 4.55 -4.87
CA PRO A 70 -7.87 4.21 -5.76
C PRO A 70 -7.68 2.74 -6.08
N ARG A 71 -8.52 1.94 -5.42
CA ARG A 71 -8.54 0.50 -5.56
C ARG A 71 -8.63 0.32 -7.06
N ILE A 72 -7.68 -0.38 -7.64
CA ILE A 72 -7.79 -0.87 -8.99
C ILE A 72 -9.10 -1.66 -8.97
N ALA A 73 -10.18 -0.98 -9.37
CA ALA A 73 -11.56 -1.36 -9.08
C ALA A 73 -11.95 -2.41 -10.11
N GLY A 74 -11.33 -3.58 -10.00
CA GLY A 74 -11.67 -4.80 -10.72
C GLY A 74 -12.48 -5.77 -9.86
N ALA A 75 -13.10 -5.30 -8.78
CA ALA A 75 -13.99 -6.12 -7.96
C ALA A 75 -15.36 -5.44 -7.90
N PRO A 76 -16.38 -5.97 -8.62
CA PRO A 76 -17.72 -5.43 -8.57
C PRO A 76 -18.27 -5.53 -7.14
N PRO A 77 -19.10 -4.56 -6.71
CA PRO A 77 -19.77 -4.64 -5.43
C PRO A 77 -20.67 -5.88 -5.45
N ALA A 78 -20.30 -6.91 -4.71
CA ALA A 78 -21.18 -8.02 -4.42
C ALA A 78 -22.31 -7.51 -3.52
N GLY A 79 -23.34 -6.95 -4.17
CA GLY A 79 -24.69 -6.86 -3.64
C GLY A 79 -25.31 -8.27 -3.55
N PRO A 80 -26.33 -8.42 -2.70
CA PRO A 80 -26.56 -9.61 -1.88
C PRO A 80 -27.33 -10.72 -2.61
N PRO A 81 -27.22 -12.00 -2.18
CA PRO A 81 -28.22 -13.02 -2.52
C PRO A 81 -29.27 -13.15 -1.37
N PRO A 82 -30.41 -13.85 -1.63
CA PRO A 82 -31.78 -13.40 -1.39
C PRO A 82 -32.26 -13.34 0.07
#